data_AF-A0A2U2CLR3-F1
#
_entry.id   AF-A0A2U2CLR3-F1
#
_cell.length_a   1.000
_cell.length_b   1.000
_cell.length_c   1.000
_cell.angle_alpha   90.00
_cell.angle_beta   90.00
_cell.angle_gamma   90.00
#
_symmetry.space_group_name_H-M   'P 1'
#
loop_
_entity.id
_entity.type
_entity.pdbx_description
1 polymer ?
#
loop_
_entity_poly.entity_id
_entity_poly.type
_entity_poly.pdbx_seq_one_letter_code
_entity_poly.pdbx_strand_id
1 'polypeptide(L)' 'MNRFHLVWPIFLTACATTPQIEYVRPDIPAETLTPCPISERKVETVKELAVLATEHLRAAECAKGKIETLAEVLRPR' A
#
# COMPACT_ATOMS: atom_id res chain seq x y z
N MET A 1 66.52 12.65 -28.63
CA MET A 1 65.77 13.08 -27.43
C MET A 1 64.28 12.91 -27.69
N ASN A 2 63.75 11.71 -27.47
CA ASN A 2 62.32 11.43 -27.62
C ASN A 2 61.59 11.81 -26.33
N ARG A 3 60.89 12.95 -26.34
CA ARG A 3 60.00 13.37 -25.26
C ARG A 3 58.68 12.61 -25.40
N PHE A 4 58.56 11.48 -24.70
CA PHE A 4 57.27 10.82 -24.50
C PHE A 4 56.42 11.68 -23.57
N HIS A 5 55.46 12.41 -24.14
CA HIS A 5 54.42 13.08 -23.38
C HIS A 5 53.47 12.01 -22.83
N LEU A 6 53.64 11.69 -21.54
CA LEU A 6 52.76 10.80 -20.78
C LEU A 6 51.42 11.53 -20.59
N VAL A 7 50.48 11.37 -21.54
CA VAL A 7 49.12 11.87 -21.40
C VAL A 7 48.38 10.92 -20.46
N TRP A 8 48.29 11.30 -19.19
CA TRP A 8 47.51 10.59 -18.20
C TRP A 8 46.02 10.82 -18.49
N PRO A 9 45.21 9.78 -18.77
CA PRO A 9 43.77 9.97 -18.91
C PRO A 9 43.21 10.27 -17.52
N ILE A 10 42.80 11.52 -17.29
CA ILE A 10 41.99 11.90 -16.14
C ILE A 10 40.60 11.30 -16.41
N PHE A 11 40.34 10.12 -15.84
CA PHE A 11 39.01 9.53 -15.84
C PHE A 11 38.11 10.34 -14.88
N LEU A 12 37.36 11.29 -15.44
CA LEU A 12 36.22 11.92 -14.75
C LEU A 12 35.06 10.93 -14.71
N THR A 13 35.10 9.96 -13.82
CA THR A 13 33.90 9.18 -13.48
C THR A 13 33.02 10.06 -12.60
N ALA A 14 32.14 10.85 -13.23
CA ALA A 14 30.96 11.31 -12.51
C ALA A 14 30.27 10.04 -11.99
N CYS A 15 30.16 9.94 -10.66
CA CYS A 15 29.51 8.82 -9.98
C CYS A 15 28.01 8.88 -10.31
N ALA A 16 27.64 8.47 -11.52
CA ALA A 16 26.27 8.28 -11.96
C ALA A 16 25.86 6.85 -11.59
N THR A 17 25.96 6.52 -10.31
CA THR A 17 25.16 5.44 -9.76
C THR A 17 23.77 6.03 -9.59
N THR A 18 22.95 5.99 -10.64
CA THR A 18 21.53 6.24 -10.47
C THR A 18 21.02 5.20 -9.48
N PRO A 19 20.49 5.60 -8.32
CA PRO A 19 19.93 4.63 -7.40
C PRO A 19 18.83 3.91 -8.14
N GLN A 20 18.95 2.59 -8.27
CA GLN A 20 17.86 1.77 -8.77
C GLN A 20 16.77 1.82 -7.69
N ILE A 21 15.71 2.58 -7.96
CA ILE A 21 14.54 2.62 -7.08
C ILE A 21 13.82 1.29 -7.24
N GLU A 22 13.95 0.43 -6.23
CA GLU A 22 13.18 -0.80 -6.15
C GLU A 22 11.85 -0.49 -5.46
N TYR A 23 10.75 -0.56 -6.22
CA TYR A 23 9.41 -0.43 -5.67
C TYR A 23 9.02 -1.74 -4.99
N VAL A 24 9.21 -1.81 -3.67
CA VAL A 24 8.70 -2.93 -2.88
C VAL A 24 7.19 -2.79 -2.76
N ARG A 25 6.44 -3.71 -3.37
CA ARG A 25 5.00 -3.80 -3.13
C ARG A 25 4.80 -4.28 -1.69
N PRO A 26 4.04 -3.55 -0.86
CA PRO A 26 3.70 -4.04 0.47
C PRO A 26 2.87 -5.32 0.37
N ASP A 27 3.18 -6.30 1.21
CA ASP A 27 2.37 -7.51 1.34
C ASP A 27 1.10 -7.16 2.12
N ILE A 28 -0.04 -7.21 1.45
CA ILE A 28 -1.35 -6.88 2.03
C ILE A 28 -2.15 -8.18 2.11
N PRO A 29 -2.60 -8.59 3.32
CA PRO A 29 -3.42 -9.78 3.47
C PRO A 29 -4.70 -9.70 2.62
N ALA A 30 -5.07 -10.80 1.96
CA ALA A 30 -6.18 -10.82 1.00
C ALA A 30 -7.54 -10.49 1.65
N GLU A 31 -7.71 -10.85 2.93
CA GLU A 31 -8.89 -10.53 3.72
C GLU A 31 -9.08 -9.01 3.88
N THR A 32 -8.01 -8.23 3.91
CA THR A 32 -8.03 -6.76 4.03
C THR A 32 -8.58 -6.11 2.75
N LEU A 33 -8.36 -6.74 1.59
CA LEU A 33 -8.86 -6.28 0.31
C LEU A 33 -10.31 -6.71 0.03
N THR A 34 -10.79 -7.70 0.76
CA THR A 34 -12.17 -8.20 0.60
C THR A 34 -13.16 -7.22 1.26
N PRO A 35 -14.29 -6.84 0.64
CA PRO A 35 -15.29 -6.00 1.29
C PRO A 35 -15.88 -6.64 2.56
N CYS A 36 -16.29 -5.82 3.53
CA CYS A 36 -17.05 -6.31 4.68
C CYS A 36 -18.51 -6.59 4.26
N PRO A 37 -19.05 -7.79 4.55
CA PRO A 37 -20.36 -8.19 4.05
C PRO A 37 -21.47 -7.39 4.72
N ILE A 38 -22.46 -6.98 3.92
CA ILE A 38 -23.71 -6.36 4.36
C ILE A 38 -24.84 -6.99 3.56
N SER A 39 -25.99 -7.22 4.19
CA SER A 39 -27.17 -7.73 3.51
C SER A 39 -27.78 -6.69 2.55
N GLU A 40 -28.04 -7.09 1.31
CA GLU A 40 -28.74 -6.26 0.30
C GLU A 40 -30.27 -6.44 0.34
N ARG A 41 -30.79 -7.22 1.30
CA ARG A 41 -32.22 -7.51 1.41
C ARG A 41 -33.06 -6.22 1.55
N LYS A 42 -34.20 -6.19 0.86
CA LYS A 42 -35.23 -5.18 1.11
C LYS A 42 -35.86 -5.45 2.48
N VAL A 43 -36.04 -4.39 3.26
CA VAL A 43 -36.65 -4.45 4.58
C VAL A 43 -38.15 -4.22 4.46
N GLU A 44 -38.94 -5.09 5.08
CA GLU A 44 -40.41 -4.99 5.10
C GLU A 44 -40.94 -4.59 6.48
N THR A 45 -40.18 -4.85 7.55
CA THR A 45 -40.60 -4.57 8.93
C THR A 45 -39.60 -3.70 9.69
N VAL A 46 -40.08 -2.96 10.71
CA VAL A 46 -39.22 -2.16 11.60
C VAL A 46 -38.20 -3.04 12.33
N LYS A 47 -38.58 -4.28 12.68
CA LYS A 47 -37.68 -5.25 13.30
C LYS A 47 -36.52 -5.60 12.38
N GLU A 48 -36.80 -5.88 11.11
CA GLU A 48 -35.77 -6.13 10.10
C GLU A 48 -34.88 -4.91 9.85
N LEU A 49 -35.43 -3.69 9.94
CA LEU A 49 -34.65 -2.46 9.84
C LEU A 49 -33.62 -2.37 10.97
N ALA A 50 -34.05 -2.67 12.20
CA ALA A 50 -33.15 -2.68 13.35
C ALA A 50 -32.03 -3.73 13.19
N VAL A 51 -32.36 -4.92 12.69
CA VAL A 51 -31.35 -5.94 12.39
C VAL A 51 -30.38 -5.47 11.31
N LEU A 52 -30.89 -4.90 10.21
CA LEU A 52 -30.05 -4.38 9.13
C LEU A 52 -29.13 -3.25 9.63
N ALA A 53 -29.63 -2.36 10.49
CA ALA A 53 -28.80 -1.31 11.11
C ALA A 53 -27.64 -1.90 11.94
N THR A 54 -27.87 -2.99 12.68
CA THR A 54 -26.78 -3.66 13.41
C THR A 54 -25.77 -4.32 12.48
N GLU A 55 -26.20 -4.85 11.33
CA GLU A 55 -25.31 -5.38 10.31
C GLU A 55 -24.42 -4.27 9.70
N HIS A 56 -25.00 -3.10 9.41
CA HIS A 56 -24.24 -1.94 8.94
C HIS A 56 -23.20 -1.48 9.96
N LEU A 57 -23.55 -1.44 11.26
CA LEU A 57 -22.59 -1.09 12.31
C LEU A 57 -21.41 -2.07 12.35
N ARG A 58 -21.68 -3.38 12.34
CA ARG A 58 -20.62 -4.41 12.30
C ARG A 58 -19.74 -4.29 11.06
N ALA A 59 -20.33 -4.01 9.90
CA ALA A 59 -19.57 -3.84 8.68
C ALA A 59 -18.69 -2.59 8.71
N ALA A 60 -19.15 -1.50 9.32
CA ALA A 60 -18.36 -0.29 9.54
C ALA A 60 -17.16 -0.55 10.48
N GLU A 61 -17.36 -1.31 11.56
CA GLU A 61 -16.28 -1.72 12.46
C GLU A 61 -15.25 -2.61 11.75
N CYS A 62 -15.71 -3.57 10.95
CA CYS A 62 -14.85 -4.40 10.11
C CYS A 62 -14.04 -3.54 9.12
N ALA A 63 -14.67 -2.58 8.45
CA ALA A 63 -13.99 -1.72 7.48
C ALA A 63 -12.94 -0.83 8.17
N LYS A 64 -13.25 -0.32 9.37
CA LYS A 64 -12.30 0.44 10.19
C LYS A 64 -11.04 -0.38 10.50
N GLY A 65 -11.19 -1.63 10.95
CA GLY A 65 -10.03 -2.50 11.23
C GLY A 65 -9.16 -2.75 10.00
N LYS A 66 -9.77 -2.86 8.81
CA LYS A 66 -9.03 -3.00 7.55
C LYS A 66 -8.26 -1.72 7.19
N ILE A 67 -8.87 -0.55 7.39
CA ILE A 67 -8.19 0.75 7.18
C ILE A 67 -7.00 0.90 8.13
N GLU A 68 -7.17 0.55 9.41
CA GLU A 68 -6.08 0.59 10.40
C GLU A 68 -4.93 -0.35 10.01
N THR A 69 -5.26 -1.55 9.55
CA THR A 69 -4.26 -2.52 9.04
C THR A 69 -3.49 -1.95 7.84
N LEU A 70 -4.20 -1.36 6.86
CA LEU A 70 -3.56 -0.74 5.69
C LEU A 70 -2.68 0.46 6.11
N ALA A 71 -3.12 1.25 7.07
CA ALA A 71 -2.34 2.39 7.57
C ALA A 71 -1.00 1.94 8.18
N GLU A 72 -1.00 0.81 8.90
CA GLU A 72 0.23 0.25 9.46
C GLU A 72 1.16 -0.31 8.37
N VAL A 73 0.61 -1.04 7.40
CA VAL A 73 1.39 -1.58 6.26
C VAL A 73 2.01 -0.47 5.40
N LEU A 74 1.29 0.64 5.22
CA LEU A 74 1.74 1.78 4.41
C LEU A 74 2.54 2.80 5.20
N ARG A 75 2.74 2.59 6.51
CA ARG A 75 3.44 3.55 7.37
C ARG A 75 4.89 3.72 6.88
N PRO A 76 5.34 4.95 6.57
CA PRO A 76 6.74 5.19 6.23
C PRO A 76 7.61 4.85 7.46
N ARG A 77 8.68 4.08 7.22
CA ARG A 77 9.69 3.78 8.25
C ARG A 77 10.55 4.99 8.55
#